data_AF-A0A3A0AB21-F1
#
_entry.id   AF-A0A3A0AB21-F1
#
_cell.length_a   1.000
_cell.length_b   1.000
_cell.length_c   1.000
_cell.angle_alpha   90.00
_cell.angle_beta   90.00
_cell.angle_gamma   90.00
#
_symmetry.space_group_name_H-M   'P 1'
#
loop_
_entity.id
_entity.type
_entity.pdbx_description
1 polymer ?
#
loop_
_entity_poly.entity_id
_entity_poly.type
_entity_poly.pdbx_seq_one_letter_code
_entity_poly.pdbx_strand_id
1 'polypeptide(L)'
;MKITQIELIHLDVPFTPHTNQHMQYWLPHWRISQLCKITLENGLVGWGETIPNYTWSKVPADIAERVVGRNAAELLWQDELGAGVQMALFDAVGKALNVPVYRLLGHKKMREWCPISWWAMDMPPADWAEQCAEAVRQGYMSAKLKARTWYDLHAALQAIFAVVPEQFLLDLDFNATLDNAANAVKFLSTLEQYKQVAMFESPIPQGDVAGNAQIRRRIDRPLAMHYGSPPIMTTLQEDVADGFVLCAGAAALLRQAHICEEASKPFWLQLVGTGVTTTWAAHLGAVLPQAKWPAITCMNIYEAQLVQPAIELRGGFLRVPEQPGLGVEIDLEAVEKYRVDYTWVDPPRHLYRYRRANGEVTYYSCGKQELHRVYPDDAQSVCEPGSTLDVVADDGGAEFAELYSAVHAGRTLRRQEFRAQDESDIPYTKTALLAEIGEAWAELNNYIAHLSDEAWAQTDAQGWSPKDHLAHLAPWARGIAALLRRQPRWAAMGLADQIYRTHDVDQANDLLHAQTKDRPLTGVLLDLADAHQQVLLALAPLSDADLLRPYAYYQPGPVGAPFTDSERPIIGWIIGNTVEHYREHLAWLRELIEPVEQKELLH
;
A
#
# COMPACT_ATOMS: atom_id res chain seq x y z
N MET A 1 36.85 -4.06 -32.07
CA MET A 1 35.64 -3.74 -31.28
C MET A 1 35.78 -2.35 -30.64
N LYS A 2 36.20 -1.36 -31.42
CA LYS A 2 36.31 0.03 -30.95
C LYS A 2 34.92 0.66 -30.87
N ILE A 3 34.65 1.42 -29.81
CA ILE A 3 33.40 2.18 -29.64
C ILE A 3 33.47 3.43 -30.50
N THR A 4 32.46 3.65 -31.34
CA THR A 4 32.37 4.84 -32.20
C THR A 4 31.38 5.87 -31.68
N GLN A 5 30.36 5.44 -30.93
CA GLN A 5 29.33 6.31 -30.41
C GLN A 5 28.72 5.75 -29.12
N ILE A 6 28.33 6.65 -28.22
CA ILE A 6 27.42 6.38 -27.12
C ILE A 6 26.25 7.37 -27.18
N GLU A 7 25.03 6.89 -26.96
CA GLU A 7 23.81 7.67 -26.90
C GLU A 7 23.09 7.35 -25.58
N LEU A 8 22.63 8.40 -24.88
CA LEU A 8 21.84 8.29 -23.65
C LEU A 8 20.42 8.77 -23.94
N ILE A 9 19.44 7.89 -23.75
CA ILE A 9 18.04 8.13 -24.10
C ILE A 9 17.22 8.09 -22.81
N HIS A 10 16.62 9.21 -22.43
CA HIS A 10 15.74 9.28 -21.26
C HIS A 10 14.30 8.95 -21.65
N LEU A 11 13.65 8.16 -20.80
CA LEU A 11 12.29 7.68 -20.96
C LEU A 11 11.49 7.97 -19.69
N ASP A 12 10.27 8.46 -19.83
CA ASP A 12 9.25 8.40 -18.76
C ASP A 12 8.38 7.18 -19.02
N VAL A 13 8.70 6.07 -18.35
CA VAL A 13 7.95 4.82 -18.42
C VAL A 13 6.97 4.80 -17.25
N PRO A 14 5.67 4.96 -17.49
CA PRO A 14 4.68 5.04 -16.43
C PRO A 14 4.64 3.75 -15.59
N PHE A 15 4.26 3.91 -14.32
CA PHE A 15 3.90 2.77 -13.50
C PHE A 15 2.54 2.22 -13.94
N THR A 16 2.28 0.94 -13.66
CA THR A 16 0.95 0.36 -13.84
C THR A 16 -0.10 1.13 -13.04
N PRO A 17 -1.36 1.20 -13.48
CA PRO A 17 -2.37 2.06 -12.86
C PRO A 17 -2.51 1.86 -11.35
N HIS A 18 -2.57 0.61 -10.90
CA HIS A 18 -2.66 0.27 -9.47
C HIS A 18 -1.40 0.70 -8.70
N THR A 19 -0.20 0.35 -9.21
CA THR A 19 1.06 0.73 -8.55
C THR A 19 1.24 2.25 -8.47
N ASN A 20 0.77 2.98 -9.50
CA ASN A 20 0.87 4.44 -9.54
C ASN A 20 0.06 5.14 -8.45
N GLN A 21 -1.03 4.53 -7.96
CA GLN A 21 -1.83 5.08 -6.85
C GLN A 21 -0.96 5.38 -5.63
N HIS A 22 0.07 4.55 -5.38
CA HIS A 22 0.96 4.67 -4.23
C HIS A 22 2.34 5.24 -4.59
N MET A 23 2.95 4.75 -5.67
CA MET A 23 4.32 5.12 -6.05
C MET A 23 4.47 6.59 -6.41
N GLN A 24 3.39 7.25 -6.88
CA GLN A 24 3.43 8.67 -7.22
C GLN A 24 3.78 9.56 -6.00
N TYR A 25 3.41 9.14 -4.80
CA TYR A 25 3.68 9.88 -3.56
C TYR A 25 5.03 9.55 -2.93
N TRP A 26 5.63 8.41 -3.30
CA TRP A 26 6.88 7.95 -2.69
C TRP A 26 8.10 8.09 -3.62
N LEU A 27 8.06 7.42 -4.77
CA LEU A 27 9.20 7.31 -5.68
C LEU A 27 8.77 7.59 -7.13
N PRO A 28 8.07 8.72 -7.40
CA PRO A 28 7.59 9.03 -8.75
C PRO A 28 8.74 9.12 -9.77
N HIS A 29 9.92 9.56 -9.34
CA HIS A 29 11.13 9.66 -10.15
C HIS A 29 11.68 8.31 -10.64
N TRP A 30 11.18 7.16 -10.15
CA TRP A 30 11.53 5.82 -10.69
C TRP A 30 10.91 5.55 -12.07
N ARG A 31 9.94 6.36 -12.52
CA ARG A 31 9.43 6.31 -13.90
C ARG A 31 10.48 6.71 -14.93
N ILE A 32 11.50 7.46 -14.49
CA ILE A 32 12.56 7.96 -15.36
C ILE A 32 13.63 6.89 -15.52
N SER A 33 13.68 6.28 -16.70
CA SER A 33 14.71 5.32 -17.11
C SER A 33 15.64 5.98 -18.14
N GLN A 34 16.92 5.57 -18.16
CA GLN A 34 17.90 5.99 -19.14
C GLN A 34 18.45 4.76 -19.86
N LEU A 35 18.10 4.60 -21.13
CA LEU A 35 18.74 3.62 -22.00
C LEU A 35 20.10 4.13 -22.48
N CYS A 36 21.10 3.27 -22.39
CA CYS A 36 22.44 3.50 -22.88
C CYS A 36 22.66 2.66 -24.13
N LYS A 37 23.00 3.30 -25.24
CA LYS A 37 23.23 2.65 -26.52
C LYS A 37 24.68 2.86 -26.94
N ILE A 38 25.42 1.77 -27.16
CA ILE A 38 26.82 1.78 -27.59
C ILE A 38 26.91 1.22 -29.00
N THR A 39 27.50 1.98 -29.92
CA THR A 39 27.78 1.53 -31.29
C THR A 39 29.27 1.20 -31.44
N LEU A 40 29.55 0.02 -31.99
CA LEU A 40 30.91 -0.42 -32.33
C LEU A 40 31.26 -0.07 -33.78
N GLU A 41 32.55 -0.04 -34.11
CA GLU A 41 33.08 0.28 -35.45
C GLU A 41 32.57 -0.65 -36.57
N ASN A 42 32.15 -1.86 -36.22
CA ASN A 42 31.56 -2.83 -37.15
C ASN A 42 30.03 -2.71 -37.28
N GLY A 43 29.43 -1.67 -36.67
CA GLY A 43 27.99 -1.40 -36.72
C GLY A 43 27.15 -2.15 -35.68
N LEU A 44 27.74 -3.03 -34.87
CA LEU A 44 27.01 -3.70 -33.78
C LEU A 44 26.62 -2.70 -32.69
N VAL A 45 25.43 -2.91 -32.12
CA VAL A 45 24.86 -2.07 -31.06
C VAL A 45 24.61 -2.89 -29.81
N GLY A 46 25.12 -2.38 -28.68
CA GLY A 46 24.80 -2.86 -27.34
C GLY A 46 23.88 -1.91 -26.60
N TRP A 47 23.02 -2.47 -25.76
CA TRP A 47 22.03 -1.75 -24.96
C TRP A 47 22.14 -2.06 -23.48
N GLY A 48 21.83 -1.06 -22.67
CA GLY A 48 21.71 -1.21 -21.22
C GLY A 48 20.81 -0.14 -20.63
N GLU A 49 20.53 -0.27 -19.33
CA GLU A 49 19.58 0.58 -18.63
C GLU A 49 20.16 1.11 -17.31
N THR A 50 19.82 2.35 -16.98
CA THR A 50 20.01 2.94 -15.65
C THR A 50 18.73 3.64 -15.23
N ILE A 51 18.23 3.41 -14.03
CA ILE A 51 17.32 4.35 -13.36
C ILE A 51 18.19 5.45 -12.75
N PRO A 52 18.27 6.66 -13.32
CA PRO A 52 19.26 7.67 -12.93
C PRO A 52 19.12 8.16 -11.49
N ASN A 53 17.96 7.92 -10.87
CA ASN A 53 17.61 8.43 -9.55
C ASN A 53 17.61 7.36 -8.46
N TYR A 54 18.08 6.15 -8.77
CA TYR A 54 18.08 5.03 -7.84
C TYR A 54 19.28 4.09 -7.96
N THR A 55 19.65 3.75 -9.20
CA THR A 55 20.62 2.67 -9.47
C THR A 55 21.94 2.89 -8.75
N TRP A 56 22.62 1.79 -8.38
CA TRP A 56 23.88 1.79 -7.64
C TRP A 56 24.97 2.74 -8.19
N SER A 57 24.94 3.05 -9.49
CA SER A 57 25.72 4.14 -10.08
C SER A 57 24.99 4.79 -11.25
N LYS A 58 25.00 6.13 -11.26
CA LYS A 58 24.61 6.94 -12.42
C LYS A 58 25.67 6.84 -13.52
N VAL A 59 25.28 7.14 -14.75
CA VAL A 59 26.21 7.32 -15.86
C VAL A 59 26.93 8.67 -15.70
N PRO A 60 28.29 8.72 -15.71
CA PRO A 60 29.04 9.97 -15.64
C PRO A 60 28.71 10.94 -16.78
N ALA A 61 28.73 12.25 -16.51
CA ALA A 61 28.44 13.27 -17.52
C ALA A 61 29.46 13.30 -18.67
N ASP A 62 30.72 12.94 -18.39
CA ASP A 62 31.84 12.86 -19.33
C ASP A 62 31.95 11.47 -20.01
N ILE A 63 30.89 10.66 -19.99
CA ILE A 63 30.98 9.25 -20.42
C ILE A 63 31.49 9.10 -21.85
N ALA A 64 31.11 9.99 -22.77
CA ALA A 64 31.57 9.93 -24.16
C ALA A 64 33.10 10.03 -24.26
N GLU A 65 33.72 10.92 -23.48
CA GLU A 65 35.18 11.07 -23.41
C GLU A 65 35.85 9.82 -22.83
N ARG A 66 35.18 9.15 -21.90
CA ARG A 66 35.71 7.95 -21.24
C ARG A 66 35.68 6.70 -22.11
N VAL A 67 34.73 6.58 -23.04
CA VAL A 67 34.46 5.33 -23.78
C VAL A 67 34.70 5.42 -25.29
N VAL A 68 34.43 6.55 -25.94
CA VAL A 68 34.53 6.66 -27.40
C VAL A 68 35.99 6.53 -27.82
N GLY A 69 36.23 5.72 -28.85
CA GLY A 69 37.55 5.42 -29.36
C GLY A 69 38.31 4.35 -28.58
N ARG A 70 37.77 3.81 -27.49
CA ARG A 70 38.37 2.70 -26.75
C ARG A 70 37.79 1.37 -27.19
N ASN A 71 38.50 0.28 -26.87
CA ASN A 71 38.01 -1.08 -27.12
C ASN A 71 36.96 -1.44 -26.06
N ALA A 72 35.76 -1.85 -26.47
CA ALA A 72 34.67 -2.19 -25.55
C ALA A 72 35.04 -3.29 -24.55
N ALA A 73 35.86 -4.27 -24.96
CA ALA A 73 36.29 -5.37 -24.10
C ALA A 73 37.17 -4.92 -22.92
N GLU A 74 37.91 -3.81 -23.06
CA GLU A 74 38.74 -3.24 -21.98
C GLU A 74 37.90 -2.56 -20.88
N LEU A 75 36.64 -2.26 -21.19
CA LEU A 75 35.76 -1.45 -20.35
C LEU A 75 34.71 -2.26 -19.58
N LEU A 76 34.45 -3.52 -19.96
CA LEU A 76 33.38 -4.36 -19.41
C LEU A 76 33.30 -4.33 -17.88
N TRP A 77 34.46 -4.42 -17.23
CA TRP A 77 34.54 -4.60 -15.78
C TRP A 77 34.80 -3.30 -15.01
N GLN A 78 34.60 -2.13 -15.64
CA GLN A 78 34.69 -0.81 -15.00
C GLN A 78 33.31 -0.39 -14.49
N ASP A 79 33.04 -0.66 -13.20
CA ASP A 79 31.76 -0.32 -12.56
C ASP A 79 31.52 1.20 -12.54
N GLU A 80 32.58 2.01 -12.49
CA GLU A 80 32.54 3.48 -12.46
C GLU A 80 31.96 4.14 -13.72
N LEU A 81 31.70 3.36 -14.79
CA LEU A 81 31.04 3.83 -16.00
C LEU A 81 29.51 3.95 -15.84
N GLY A 82 28.96 3.39 -14.76
CA GLY A 82 27.52 3.36 -14.51
C GLY A 82 26.84 2.12 -15.08
N ALA A 83 25.67 1.79 -14.50
CA ALA A 83 25.00 0.51 -14.73
C ALA A 83 24.63 0.26 -16.20
N GLY A 84 23.98 1.24 -16.83
CA GLY A 84 23.50 1.09 -18.20
C GLY A 84 24.64 1.02 -19.22
N VAL A 85 25.73 1.77 -19.00
CA VAL A 85 26.91 1.70 -19.87
C VAL A 85 27.59 0.35 -19.73
N GLN A 86 27.80 -0.11 -18.50
CA GLN A 86 28.39 -1.43 -18.26
C GLN A 86 27.56 -2.53 -18.93
N MET A 87 26.25 -2.51 -18.74
CA MET A 87 25.33 -3.46 -19.37
C MET A 87 25.39 -3.39 -20.90
N ALA A 88 25.42 -2.19 -21.49
CA ALA A 88 25.56 -1.99 -22.94
C ALA A 88 26.89 -2.50 -23.50
N LEU A 89 27.98 -2.37 -22.75
CA LEU A 89 29.28 -2.93 -23.12
C LEU A 89 29.22 -4.47 -23.16
N PHE A 90 28.65 -5.09 -22.13
CA PHE A 90 28.45 -6.54 -22.09
C PHE A 90 27.56 -7.04 -23.23
N ASP A 91 26.48 -6.32 -23.53
CA ASP A 91 25.60 -6.64 -24.66
C ASP A 91 26.35 -6.55 -26.01
N ALA A 92 27.05 -5.44 -26.26
CA ALA A 92 27.80 -5.23 -27.50
C ALA A 92 28.90 -6.28 -27.72
N VAL A 93 29.67 -6.59 -26.67
CA VAL A 93 30.74 -7.60 -26.74
C VAL A 93 30.16 -9.01 -26.89
N GLY A 94 29.08 -9.34 -26.18
CA GLY A 94 28.39 -10.63 -26.33
C GLY A 94 27.91 -10.84 -27.76
N LYS A 95 27.27 -9.82 -28.36
CA LYS A 95 26.87 -9.82 -29.78
C LYS A 95 28.07 -9.98 -30.72
N ALA A 96 29.15 -9.24 -30.49
CA ALA A 96 30.36 -9.33 -31.31
C ALA A 96 31.03 -10.71 -31.28
N LEU A 97 30.92 -11.41 -30.15
CA LEU A 97 31.45 -12.76 -29.96
C LEU A 97 30.43 -13.86 -30.29
N ASN A 98 29.20 -13.50 -30.66
CA ASN A 98 28.08 -14.42 -30.89
C ASN A 98 27.80 -15.34 -29.69
N VAL A 99 27.84 -14.79 -28.47
CA VAL A 99 27.57 -15.51 -27.21
C VAL A 99 26.64 -14.70 -26.29
N PRO A 100 25.79 -15.36 -25.49
CA PRO A 100 25.01 -14.69 -24.46
C PRO A 100 25.89 -14.12 -23.34
N VAL A 101 25.45 -13.04 -22.71
CA VAL A 101 26.19 -12.30 -21.67
C VAL A 101 26.64 -13.18 -20.52
N TYR A 102 25.86 -14.18 -20.11
CA TYR A 102 26.27 -15.10 -19.03
C TYR A 102 27.60 -15.83 -19.34
N ARG A 103 28.00 -15.99 -20.61
CA ARG A 103 29.31 -16.56 -20.99
C ARG A 103 30.47 -15.61 -20.72
N LEU A 104 30.21 -14.32 -20.63
CA LEU A 104 31.19 -13.30 -20.27
C LEU A 104 31.28 -13.12 -18.75
N LEU A 105 30.19 -13.39 -18.03
CA LEU A 105 30.07 -13.16 -16.58
C LEU A 105 30.58 -14.32 -15.72
N GLY A 106 30.61 -15.55 -16.23
CA GLY A 106 31.00 -16.70 -15.43
C GLY A 106 31.55 -17.84 -16.26
N HIS A 107 32.35 -18.69 -15.61
CA HIS A 107 33.00 -19.83 -16.24
C HIS A 107 32.01 -20.98 -16.56
N LYS A 108 30.85 -21.02 -15.89
CA LYS A 108 29.82 -22.05 -16.09
C LYS A 108 28.43 -21.49 -15.83
N LYS A 109 27.46 -21.88 -16.66
CA LYS A 109 26.04 -21.64 -16.43
C LYS A 109 25.52 -22.66 -15.40
N MET A 110 25.03 -22.17 -14.27
CA MET A 110 24.52 -22.98 -13.16
C MET A 110 23.05 -23.35 -13.32
N ARG A 111 22.26 -22.46 -13.92
CA ARG A 111 20.81 -22.61 -14.01
C ARG A 111 20.25 -22.02 -15.29
N GLU A 112 19.17 -22.65 -15.74
CA GLU A 112 18.37 -22.29 -16.90
C GLU A 112 17.25 -21.31 -16.55
N TRP A 113 16.83 -21.34 -15.29
CA TRP A 113 15.72 -20.59 -14.73
C TRP A 113 16.20 -19.96 -13.42
N CYS A 114 16.09 -18.63 -13.31
CA CYS A 114 16.52 -17.87 -12.13
C CYS A 114 15.31 -17.52 -11.27
N PRO A 115 15.36 -17.68 -9.94
CA PRO A 115 14.23 -17.33 -9.09
C PRO A 115 14.00 -15.81 -9.13
N ILE A 116 12.74 -15.38 -9.16
CA ILE A 116 12.34 -13.97 -9.21
C ILE A 116 11.07 -13.77 -8.38
N SER A 117 11.00 -12.66 -7.67
CA SER A 117 9.86 -12.31 -6.84
C SER A 117 9.16 -11.07 -7.37
N TRP A 118 7.84 -11.02 -7.16
CA TRP A 118 7.10 -9.79 -7.26
C TRP A 118 7.63 -8.78 -6.24
N TRP A 119 7.53 -7.50 -6.55
CA TRP A 119 7.85 -6.43 -5.61
C TRP A 119 6.65 -5.51 -5.44
N ALA A 120 6.29 -5.20 -4.19
CA ALA A 120 5.32 -4.15 -3.90
C ALA A 120 5.82 -3.24 -2.78
N MET A 121 5.56 -1.95 -2.93
CA MET A 121 5.77 -0.97 -1.87
C MET A 121 4.78 -1.16 -0.72
N ASP A 122 4.89 -0.36 0.34
CA ASP A 122 3.96 -0.42 1.46
C ASP A 122 2.62 0.18 1.04
N MET A 123 1.56 -0.59 1.27
CA MET A 123 0.19 -0.28 0.82
C MET A 123 -0.81 -0.79 1.86
N PRO A 124 -2.05 -0.30 1.83
CA PRO A 124 -3.16 -0.90 2.59
C PRO A 124 -3.35 -2.40 2.30
N PRO A 125 -3.96 -3.17 3.23
CA PRO A 125 -4.22 -4.59 3.08
C PRO A 125 -4.87 -5.03 1.75
N ALA A 126 -5.89 -4.29 1.30
CA ALA A 126 -6.62 -4.63 0.08
C ALA A 126 -5.73 -4.55 -1.17
N ASP A 127 -4.91 -3.50 -1.26
CA ASP A 127 -4.04 -3.25 -2.40
C ASP A 127 -2.88 -4.27 -2.46
N TRP A 128 -2.37 -4.71 -1.31
CA TRP A 128 -1.43 -5.82 -1.27
C TRP A 128 -2.05 -7.14 -1.70
N ALA A 129 -3.29 -7.42 -1.31
CA ALA A 129 -4.00 -8.61 -1.77
C ALA A 129 -4.17 -8.56 -3.30
N GLU A 130 -4.58 -7.43 -3.87
CA GLU A 130 -4.69 -7.24 -5.32
C GLU A 130 -3.34 -7.45 -6.04
N GLN A 131 -2.26 -6.84 -5.54
CA GLN A 131 -0.90 -7.01 -6.08
C GLN A 131 -0.44 -8.47 -6.05
N CYS A 132 -0.69 -9.19 -4.95
CA CYS A 132 -0.28 -10.59 -4.83
C CYS A 132 -1.16 -11.52 -5.69
N ALA A 133 -2.45 -11.22 -5.83
CA ALA A 133 -3.32 -11.93 -6.78
C ALA A 133 -2.82 -11.74 -8.23
N GLU A 134 -2.40 -10.52 -8.59
CA GLU A 134 -1.79 -10.26 -9.89
C GLU A 134 -0.46 -10.99 -10.08
N ALA A 135 0.39 -11.00 -9.05
CA ALA A 135 1.65 -11.74 -9.07
C ALA A 135 1.42 -13.22 -9.43
N VAL A 136 0.43 -13.86 -8.81
CA VAL A 136 0.06 -15.26 -9.12
C VAL A 136 -0.39 -15.40 -10.57
N ARG A 137 -1.23 -14.49 -11.09
CA ARG A 137 -1.69 -14.50 -12.50
C ARG A 137 -0.53 -14.36 -13.48
N GLN A 138 0.49 -13.57 -13.15
CA GLN A 138 1.70 -13.40 -13.97
C GLN A 138 2.74 -14.52 -13.79
N GLY A 139 2.43 -15.54 -12.97
CA GLY A 139 3.28 -16.73 -12.81
C GLY A 139 4.39 -16.59 -11.76
N TYR A 140 4.32 -15.58 -10.88
CA TYR A 140 5.17 -15.49 -9.70
C TYR A 140 4.68 -16.44 -8.60
N MET A 141 5.61 -16.88 -7.74
CA MET A 141 5.31 -17.70 -6.56
C MET A 141 5.82 -17.07 -5.26
N SER A 142 6.32 -15.84 -5.32
CA SER A 142 6.69 -15.07 -4.15
C SER A 142 6.51 -13.57 -4.38
N ALA A 143 6.36 -12.82 -3.29
CA ALA A 143 6.40 -11.36 -3.27
C ALA A 143 7.31 -10.84 -2.15
N LYS A 144 8.13 -9.83 -2.48
CA LYS A 144 8.82 -8.99 -1.50
C LYS A 144 7.97 -7.76 -1.24
N LEU A 145 7.54 -7.59 0.01
CA LEU A 145 6.63 -6.53 0.44
C LEU A 145 7.34 -5.61 1.42
N LYS A 146 7.19 -4.29 1.23
CA LYS A 146 7.70 -3.30 2.18
C LYS A 146 6.84 -3.27 3.44
N ALA A 147 7.16 -4.11 4.43
CA ALA A 147 6.41 -4.32 5.66
C ALA A 147 6.59 -3.19 6.68
N ARG A 148 6.08 -2.00 6.38
CA ARG A 148 6.23 -0.82 7.24
C ARG A 148 5.37 -0.92 8.50
N THR A 149 5.88 -0.37 9.60
CA THR A 149 5.27 -0.50 10.92
C THR A 149 3.98 0.30 11.12
N TRP A 150 3.63 1.19 10.21
CA TRP A 150 2.42 2.01 10.29
C TRP A 150 1.15 1.32 9.77
N TYR A 151 1.22 0.05 9.35
CA TYR A 151 0.07 -0.75 8.98
C TYR A 151 -0.12 -1.93 9.94
N ASP A 152 -1.37 -2.34 10.13
CA ASP A 152 -1.69 -3.67 10.67
C ASP A 152 -1.25 -4.77 9.69
N LEU A 153 -0.04 -5.28 9.92
CA LEU A 153 0.55 -6.31 9.08
C LEU A 153 -0.17 -7.67 9.23
N HIS A 154 -0.80 -7.97 10.37
CA HIS A 154 -1.55 -9.21 10.51
C HIS A 154 -2.79 -9.19 9.59
N ALA A 155 -3.54 -8.08 9.59
CA ALA A 155 -4.66 -7.89 8.68
C ALA A 155 -4.21 -7.94 7.21
N ALA A 156 -3.09 -7.30 6.89
CA ALA A 156 -2.53 -7.30 5.55
C ALA A 156 -2.15 -8.71 5.06
N LEU A 157 -1.50 -9.52 5.91
CA LEU A 157 -1.16 -10.91 5.59
C LEU A 157 -2.41 -11.78 5.39
N GLN A 158 -3.43 -11.64 6.25
CA GLN A 158 -4.69 -12.38 6.08
C GLN A 158 -5.40 -12.05 4.77
N ALA A 159 -5.42 -10.77 4.38
CA ALA A 159 -5.99 -10.33 3.11
C ALA A 159 -5.27 -10.98 1.92
N ILE A 160 -3.94 -11.04 1.95
CA ILE A 160 -3.13 -11.71 0.92
C ILE A 160 -3.43 -13.23 0.89
N PHE A 161 -3.42 -13.90 2.03
CA PHE A 161 -3.62 -15.36 2.10
C PHE A 161 -4.99 -15.81 1.60
N ALA A 162 -5.99 -14.92 1.64
CA ALA A 162 -7.32 -15.20 1.09
C ALA A 162 -7.34 -15.28 -0.45
N VAL A 163 -6.34 -14.72 -1.14
CA VAL A 163 -6.34 -14.58 -2.61
C VAL A 163 -5.17 -15.29 -3.31
N VAL A 164 -4.17 -15.76 -2.58
CA VAL A 164 -3.01 -16.48 -3.12
C VAL A 164 -3.05 -17.97 -2.76
N PRO A 165 -2.41 -18.86 -3.55
CA PRO A 165 -2.27 -20.27 -3.17
C PRO A 165 -1.36 -20.43 -1.94
N GLU A 166 -1.54 -21.51 -1.19
CA GLU A 166 -0.76 -21.80 0.04
C GLU A 166 0.76 -21.84 -0.19
N GLN A 167 1.20 -22.15 -1.40
CA GLN A 167 2.63 -22.21 -1.77
C GLN A 167 3.24 -20.84 -2.07
N PHE A 168 2.44 -19.77 -2.15
CA PHE A 168 2.94 -18.43 -2.40
C PHE A 168 3.64 -17.88 -1.16
N LEU A 169 4.90 -17.45 -1.32
CA LEU A 169 5.76 -17.02 -0.23
C LEU A 169 5.92 -15.50 -0.15
N LEU A 170 6.08 -14.98 1.05
CA LEU A 170 6.22 -13.54 1.32
C LEU A 170 7.54 -13.24 2.01
N ASP A 171 8.32 -12.35 1.41
CA ASP A 171 9.54 -11.78 1.99
C ASP A 171 9.20 -10.37 2.50
N LEU A 172 9.41 -10.11 3.80
CA LEU A 172 8.96 -8.87 4.44
C LEU A 172 10.14 -7.95 4.74
N ASP A 173 10.20 -6.79 4.09
CA ASP A 173 11.27 -5.80 4.23
C ASP A 173 10.81 -4.60 5.06
N PHE A 174 11.36 -4.49 6.27
CA PHE A 174 10.99 -3.46 7.24
C PHE A 174 11.78 -2.16 7.05
N ASN A 175 12.89 -2.17 6.31
CA ASN A 175 13.82 -1.04 6.19
C ASN A 175 14.09 -0.32 7.53
N ALA A 176 14.41 -1.12 8.55
CA ALA A 176 14.74 -0.71 9.92
C ALA A 176 13.60 -0.14 10.77
N THR A 177 12.34 -0.17 10.28
CA THR A 177 11.21 0.45 11.01
C THR A 177 10.80 -0.28 12.30
N LEU A 178 11.28 -1.50 12.56
CA LEU A 178 11.13 -2.13 13.88
C LEU A 178 12.09 -1.54 14.93
N ASP A 179 12.97 -0.62 14.52
CA ASP A 179 13.88 0.21 15.32
C ASP A 179 14.98 -0.56 16.06
N ASN A 180 14.63 -1.50 16.94
CA ASN A 180 15.56 -2.21 17.79
C ASN A 180 15.17 -3.68 18.00
N ALA A 181 16.11 -4.48 18.50
CA ALA A 181 15.92 -5.92 18.66
C ALA A 181 14.78 -6.31 19.63
N ALA A 182 14.46 -5.47 20.62
CA ALA A 182 13.38 -5.77 21.56
C ALA A 182 12.01 -5.72 20.87
N ASN A 183 11.78 -4.66 20.09
CA ASN A 183 10.59 -4.50 19.26
C ASN A 183 10.55 -5.57 18.17
N ALA A 184 11.65 -5.74 17.44
CA ALA A 184 11.72 -6.67 16.32
C ALA A 184 11.46 -8.12 16.77
N VAL A 185 12.13 -8.62 17.81
CA VAL A 185 11.90 -10.00 18.23
C VAL A 185 10.46 -10.21 18.71
N LYS A 186 9.91 -9.27 19.50
CA LYS A 186 8.54 -9.38 19.99
C LYS A 186 7.55 -9.50 18.83
N PHE A 187 7.68 -8.66 17.82
CA PHE A 187 6.75 -8.62 16.70
C PHE A 187 7.00 -9.75 15.69
N LEU A 188 8.24 -9.98 15.26
CA LEU A 188 8.55 -11.04 14.28
C LEU A 188 8.16 -12.43 14.78
N SER A 189 8.24 -12.69 16.09
CA SER A 189 7.77 -13.97 16.67
C SER A 189 6.28 -14.21 16.44
N THR A 190 5.45 -13.16 16.33
CA THR A 190 4.03 -13.33 16.03
C THR A 190 3.81 -13.72 14.57
N LEU A 191 4.75 -13.42 13.67
CA LEU A 191 4.63 -13.73 12.24
C LEU A 191 5.07 -15.16 11.92
N GLU A 192 5.84 -15.82 12.80
CA GLU A 192 6.29 -17.22 12.63
C GLU A 192 5.14 -18.22 12.50
N GLN A 193 3.95 -17.86 13.01
CA GLN A 193 2.72 -18.66 12.84
C GLN A 193 2.30 -18.80 11.36
N TYR A 194 2.72 -17.87 10.50
CA TYR A 194 2.39 -17.86 9.08
C TYR A 194 3.45 -18.61 8.28
N LYS A 195 3.10 -19.81 7.81
CA LYS A 195 4.00 -20.65 7.00
C LYS A 195 4.50 -19.94 5.73
N GLN A 196 3.65 -19.09 5.15
CA GLN A 196 3.94 -18.36 3.91
C GLN A 196 4.92 -17.19 4.11
N VAL A 197 5.16 -16.72 5.34
CA VAL A 197 6.18 -15.71 5.61
C VAL A 197 7.55 -16.38 5.55
N ALA A 198 8.27 -16.17 4.46
CA ALA A 198 9.50 -16.89 4.17
C ALA A 198 10.72 -16.27 4.86
N MET A 199 10.84 -14.95 4.90
CA MET A 199 11.98 -14.28 5.53
C MET A 199 11.73 -12.81 5.88
N PHE A 200 12.67 -12.23 6.63
CA PHE A 200 12.66 -10.83 7.04
C PHE A 200 13.91 -10.11 6.54
N GLU A 201 13.72 -8.93 5.94
CA GLU A 201 14.81 -8.07 5.49
C GLU A 201 14.89 -6.80 6.33
N SER A 202 16.12 -6.46 6.71
CA SER A 202 16.47 -5.25 7.46
C SER A 202 15.47 -4.93 8.59
N PRO A 203 15.20 -5.86 9.54
CA PRO A 203 14.23 -5.60 10.62
C PRO A 203 14.52 -4.30 11.37
N ILE A 204 15.80 -4.09 11.70
CA ILE A 204 16.34 -2.96 12.46
C ILE A 204 17.53 -2.35 11.69
N PRO A 205 18.11 -1.21 12.13
CA PRO A 205 19.29 -0.66 11.49
C PRO A 205 20.41 -1.69 11.39
N GLN A 206 20.93 -1.94 10.19
CA GLN A 206 21.92 -3.00 9.95
C GLN A 206 23.22 -2.76 10.75
N GLY A 207 23.53 -1.50 11.07
CA GLY A 207 24.67 -1.12 11.91
C GLY A 207 24.58 -1.60 13.36
N ASP A 208 23.39 -1.95 13.86
CA ASP A 208 23.22 -2.57 15.17
C ASP A 208 23.57 -4.07 15.08
N VAL A 209 24.87 -4.36 15.06
CA VAL A 209 25.40 -5.73 14.96
C VAL A 209 24.86 -6.61 16.09
N ALA A 210 24.87 -6.13 17.33
CA ALA A 210 24.43 -6.89 18.49
C ALA A 210 22.92 -7.16 18.45
N GLY A 211 22.12 -6.18 18.04
CA GLY A 211 20.68 -6.35 17.85
C GLY A 211 20.34 -7.35 16.75
N ASN A 212 21.00 -7.28 15.60
CA ASN A 212 20.78 -8.24 14.52
C ASN A 212 21.20 -9.66 14.92
N ALA A 213 22.32 -9.81 15.64
CA ALA A 213 22.72 -11.10 16.24
C ALA A 213 21.66 -11.65 17.19
N GLN A 214 21.05 -10.78 18.01
CA GLN A 214 19.99 -11.17 18.94
C GLN A 214 18.73 -11.63 18.20
N ILE A 215 18.30 -10.93 17.15
CA ILE A 215 17.13 -11.31 16.35
C ILE A 215 17.38 -12.68 15.71
N ARG A 216 18.52 -12.86 15.05
CA ARG A 216 18.85 -14.11 14.36
C ARG A 216 18.88 -15.33 15.27
N ARG A 217 19.27 -15.16 16.54
CA ARG A 217 19.26 -16.25 17.53
C ARG A 217 17.87 -16.61 18.06
N ARG A 218 16.86 -15.78 17.80
CA ARG A 218 15.52 -15.90 18.42
C ARG A 218 14.39 -16.13 17.41
N ILE A 219 14.62 -15.87 16.13
CA ILE A 219 13.64 -16.01 15.06
C ILE A 219 14.01 -17.20 14.18
N ASP A 220 13.03 -18.01 13.79
CA ASP A 220 13.16 -19.24 13.01
C ASP A 220 13.17 -19.03 11.48
N ARG A 221 13.04 -17.76 11.05
CA ARG A 221 13.09 -17.34 9.65
C ARG A 221 14.43 -16.71 9.28
N PRO A 222 14.90 -16.89 8.03
CA PRO A 222 16.09 -16.22 7.53
C PRO A 222 16.03 -14.71 7.71
N LEU A 223 17.17 -14.12 8.08
CA LEU A 223 17.38 -12.68 8.05
C LEU A 223 18.23 -12.27 6.84
N ALA A 224 17.71 -11.33 6.06
CA ALA A 224 18.40 -10.71 4.95
C ALA A 224 18.87 -9.28 5.30
N MET A 225 20.04 -8.90 4.81
CA MET A 225 20.54 -7.53 4.89
C MET A 225 21.37 -7.15 3.67
N HIS A 226 21.47 -5.86 3.38
CA HIS A 226 22.35 -5.35 2.32
C HIS A 226 23.81 -5.68 2.60
N TYR A 227 24.50 -6.18 1.57
CA TYR A 227 25.92 -6.52 1.65
C TYR A 227 26.77 -5.29 1.98
N GLY A 228 27.71 -5.45 2.92
CA GLY A 228 28.77 -4.45 3.16
C GLY A 228 28.42 -3.33 4.15
N SER A 229 27.22 -3.34 4.73
CA SER A 229 26.88 -2.49 5.89
C SER A 229 26.12 -3.32 6.93
N PRO A 230 26.75 -3.83 8.00
CA PRO A 230 28.15 -3.63 8.41
C PRO A 230 29.16 -4.21 7.41
N PRO A 231 30.45 -3.85 7.52
CA PRO A 231 31.50 -4.45 6.70
C PRO A 231 31.41 -5.98 6.72
N ILE A 232 31.54 -6.62 5.55
CA ILE A 232 31.24 -8.05 5.39
C ILE A 232 31.95 -8.95 6.41
N MET A 233 33.20 -8.62 6.78
CA MET A 233 33.95 -9.39 7.77
C MET A 233 33.28 -9.38 9.15
N THR A 234 32.72 -8.24 9.56
CA THR A 234 31.93 -8.13 10.79
C THR A 234 30.67 -8.99 10.69
N THR A 235 29.94 -8.88 9.59
CA THR A 235 28.69 -9.65 9.40
C THR A 235 28.91 -11.15 9.45
N LEU A 236 30.01 -11.65 8.85
CA LEU A 236 30.37 -13.06 8.85
C LEU A 236 30.90 -13.54 10.21
N GLN A 237 31.72 -12.74 10.90
CA GLN A 237 32.29 -13.11 12.20
C GLN A 237 31.23 -13.16 13.31
N GLU A 238 30.31 -12.21 13.30
CA GLU A 238 29.24 -12.10 14.30
C GLU A 238 27.98 -12.90 13.90
N ASP A 239 27.98 -13.44 12.67
CA ASP A 239 26.93 -14.28 12.09
C ASP A 239 25.52 -13.68 12.26
N VAL A 240 25.34 -12.46 11.75
CA VAL A 240 24.14 -11.63 12.00
C VAL A 240 23.11 -11.64 10.87
N ALA A 241 23.38 -12.37 9.78
CA ALA A 241 22.45 -12.54 8.66
C ALA A 241 22.54 -13.96 8.09
N ASP A 242 21.44 -14.47 7.56
CA ASP A 242 21.40 -15.76 6.86
C ASP A 242 21.73 -15.62 5.38
N GLY A 243 21.56 -14.42 4.82
CA GLY A 243 21.94 -14.11 3.45
C GLY A 243 21.89 -12.61 3.17
N PHE A 244 22.09 -12.25 1.91
CA PHE A 244 22.37 -10.87 1.53
C PHE A 244 21.51 -10.33 0.39
N VAL A 245 21.39 -9.00 0.36
CA VAL A 245 20.96 -8.24 -0.81
C VAL A 245 22.20 -7.75 -1.55
N LEU A 246 22.39 -8.20 -2.80
CA LEU A 246 23.49 -7.75 -3.65
C LEU A 246 22.95 -6.78 -4.72
N CYS A 247 23.54 -5.58 -4.74
CA CYS A 247 23.25 -4.52 -5.70
C CYS A 247 24.55 -3.75 -5.99
N ALA A 248 25.18 -4.02 -7.12
CA ALA A 248 26.43 -3.38 -7.54
C ALA A 248 26.69 -3.60 -9.05
N GLY A 249 27.73 -2.95 -9.58
CA GLY A 249 28.25 -3.25 -10.91
C GLY A 249 28.88 -4.64 -10.99
N ALA A 250 29.03 -5.16 -12.21
CA ALA A 250 29.45 -6.53 -12.48
C ALA A 250 30.71 -6.94 -11.71
N ALA A 251 31.74 -6.08 -11.66
CA ALA A 251 33.00 -6.43 -11.02
C ALA A 251 32.85 -6.51 -9.49
N ALA A 252 32.23 -5.51 -8.87
CA ALA A 252 31.94 -5.51 -7.44
C ALA A 252 30.99 -6.64 -7.04
N LEU A 253 29.93 -6.85 -7.81
CA LEU A 253 28.92 -7.88 -7.56
C LEU A 253 29.53 -9.27 -7.59
N LEU A 254 30.37 -9.60 -8.57
CA LEU A 254 31.07 -10.90 -8.60
C LEU A 254 31.99 -11.08 -7.40
N ARG A 255 32.72 -10.03 -6.99
CA ARG A 255 33.54 -10.10 -5.76
C ARG A 255 32.68 -10.41 -4.53
N GLN A 256 31.54 -9.74 -4.38
CA GLN A 256 30.59 -9.97 -3.28
C GLN A 256 30.01 -11.40 -3.34
N ALA A 257 29.62 -11.85 -4.53
CA ALA A 257 29.03 -13.16 -4.75
C ALA A 257 30.00 -14.31 -4.45
N HIS A 258 31.28 -14.18 -4.81
CA HIS A 258 32.30 -15.20 -4.47
C HIS A 258 32.53 -15.28 -2.95
N ILE A 259 32.46 -14.17 -2.22
CA ILE A 259 32.52 -14.18 -0.76
C ILE A 259 31.29 -14.89 -0.17
N CYS A 260 30.10 -14.61 -0.71
CA CYS A 260 28.88 -15.30 -0.32
C CYS A 260 28.95 -16.82 -0.62
N GLU A 261 29.55 -17.19 -1.75
CA GLU A 261 29.80 -18.59 -2.12
C GLU A 261 30.70 -19.30 -1.10
N GLU A 262 31.86 -18.72 -0.80
CA GLU A 262 32.79 -19.27 0.20
C GLU A 262 32.15 -19.37 1.59
N ALA A 263 31.38 -18.36 1.99
CA ALA A 263 30.67 -18.33 3.26
C ALA A 263 29.38 -19.19 3.28
N SER A 264 29.00 -19.81 2.16
CA SER A 264 27.74 -20.55 2.00
C SER A 264 26.49 -19.73 2.35
N LYS A 265 26.52 -18.42 2.08
CA LYS A 265 25.40 -17.49 2.32
C LYS A 265 24.62 -17.27 1.02
N PRO A 266 23.31 -17.61 0.95
CA PRO A 266 22.48 -17.26 -0.18
C PRO A 266 22.31 -15.75 -0.31
N PHE A 267 21.88 -15.32 -1.48
CA PHE A 267 21.47 -13.95 -1.72
C PHE A 267 20.42 -13.86 -2.82
N TRP A 268 19.74 -12.71 -2.88
CA TRP A 268 19.06 -12.25 -4.09
C TRP A 268 19.82 -11.10 -4.72
N LEU A 269 19.60 -10.95 -6.03
CA LEU A 269 20.00 -9.79 -6.79
C LEU A 269 18.90 -8.74 -6.67
N GLN A 270 19.22 -7.53 -6.24
CA GLN A 270 18.29 -6.40 -6.27
C GLN A 270 18.76 -5.40 -7.33
N LEU A 271 18.22 -5.53 -8.54
CA LEU A 271 18.62 -4.77 -9.72
C LEU A 271 17.36 -4.21 -10.36
N VAL A 272 16.98 -3.00 -9.96
CA VAL A 272 15.68 -2.39 -10.29
C VAL A 272 15.72 -1.77 -11.69
N GLY A 273 14.74 -2.10 -12.52
CA GLY A 273 14.58 -1.57 -13.88
C GLY A 273 13.48 -2.28 -14.65
N THR A 274 13.40 -1.99 -15.95
CA THR A 274 12.44 -2.63 -16.87
C THR A 274 12.93 -4.04 -17.27
N GLY A 275 12.45 -4.54 -18.40
CA GLY A 275 12.88 -5.84 -18.93
C GLY A 275 14.36 -5.88 -19.30
N VAL A 276 14.96 -4.72 -19.60
CA VAL A 276 16.40 -4.61 -19.89
C VAL A 276 17.23 -5.00 -18.66
N THR A 277 17.01 -4.34 -17.52
CA THR A 277 17.70 -4.69 -16.26
C THR A 277 17.32 -6.08 -15.76
N THR A 278 16.07 -6.51 -15.95
CA THR A 278 15.64 -7.87 -15.55
C THR A 278 16.39 -8.94 -16.33
N THR A 279 16.59 -8.74 -17.62
CA THR A 279 17.39 -9.66 -18.45
C THR A 279 18.84 -9.72 -17.98
N TRP A 280 19.43 -8.57 -17.64
CA TRP A 280 20.76 -8.52 -17.03
C TRP A 280 20.83 -9.29 -15.71
N ALA A 281 19.84 -9.13 -14.83
CA ALA A 281 19.73 -9.89 -13.59
C ALA A 281 19.62 -11.40 -13.83
N ALA A 282 18.95 -11.83 -14.91
CA ALA A 282 18.88 -13.23 -15.32
C ALA A 282 20.27 -13.80 -15.67
N HIS A 283 21.07 -13.07 -16.46
CA HIS A 283 22.42 -13.50 -16.85
C HIS A 283 23.36 -13.63 -15.66
N LEU A 284 23.34 -12.66 -14.74
CA LEU A 284 24.07 -12.74 -13.47
C LEU A 284 23.57 -13.92 -12.62
N GLY A 285 22.25 -14.00 -12.42
CA GLY A 285 21.61 -15.07 -11.69
C GLY A 285 21.90 -16.45 -12.29
N ALA A 286 22.21 -16.56 -13.58
CA ALA A 286 22.49 -17.84 -14.23
C ALA A 286 23.85 -18.43 -13.84
N VAL A 287 24.81 -17.60 -13.44
CA VAL A 287 26.21 -18.02 -13.21
C VAL A 287 26.63 -18.00 -11.74
N LEU A 288 25.85 -17.34 -10.87
CA LEU A 288 26.20 -17.18 -9.46
C LEU A 288 25.52 -18.28 -8.61
N PRO A 289 26.27 -19.22 -8.01
CA PRO A 289 25.67 -20.40 -7.37
C PRO A 289 24.83 -20.08 -6.13
N GLN A 290 25.15 -19.01 -5.40
CA GLN A 290 24.37 -18.57 -4.22
C GLN A 290 23.25 -17.56 -4.53
N ALA A 291 23.03 -17.18 -5.80
CA ALA A 291 21.84 -16.44 -6.22
C ALA A 291 20.60 -17.36 -6.19
N LYS A 292 20.23 -17.79 -4.99
CA LYS A 292 19.19 -18.79 -4.70
C LYS A 292 17.91 -18.15 -4.19
N TRP A 293 18.00 -16.96 -3.60
CA TRP A 293 16.81 -16.23 -3.23
C TRP A 293 16.24 -15.49 -4.45
N PRO A 294 14.91 -15.33 -4.52
CA PRO A 294 14.25 -14.66 -5.65
C PRO A 294 14.78 -13.25 -5.90
N ALA A 295 15.24 -12.99 -7.13
CA ALA A 295 15.70 -11.67 -7.54
C ALA A 295 14.57 -10.62 -7.47
N ILE A 296 14.95 -9.39 -7.13
CA ILE A 296 14.06 -8.24 -7.01
C ILE A 296 14.44 -7.22 -8.09
N THR A 297 13.70 -7.23 -9.21
CA THR A 297 13.94 -6.31 -10.33
C THR A 297 12.89 -5.21 -10.44
N CYS A 298 11.78 -5.36 -9.73
CA CYS A 298 10.61 -4.48 -9.78
C CYS A 298 10.03 -4.28 -11.19
N MET A 299 10.32 -5.17 -12.15
CA MET A 299 9.80 -5.05 -13.52
C MET A 299 8.27 -4.89 -13.55
N ASN A 300 7.59 -5.51 -12.59
CA ASN A 300 6.14 -5.52 -12.45
C ASN A 300 5.51 -4.14 -12.17
N ILE A 301 6.31 -3.13 -11.79
CA ILE A 301 5.77 -1.79 -11.53
C ILE A 301 5.55 -1.00 -12.81
N TYR A 302 6.20 -1.36 -13.92
CA TYR A 302 6.20 -0.59 -15.17
C TYR A 302 5.16 -1.12 -16.17
N GLU A 303 4.48 -0.21 -16.88
CA GLU A 303 3.54 -0.59 -17.95
C GLU A 303 4.22 -1.20 -19.18
N ALA A 304 5.50 -0.89 -19.41
CA ALA A 304 6.27 -1.38 -20.55
C ALA A 304 7.65 -1.88 -20.13
N GLN A 305 8.09 -2.98 -20.74
CA GLN A 305 9.35 -3.65 -20.41
C GLN A 305 10.50 -3.33 -21.38
N LEU A 306 10.22 -2.59 -22.46
CA LEU A 306 11.19 -2.11 -23.46
C LEU A 306 11.98 -3.20 -24.21
N VAL A 307 11.60 -4.47 -24.09
CA VAL A 307 12.30 -5.61 -24.71
C VAL A 307 11.34 -6.54 -25.44
N GLN A 308 11.85 -7.21 -26.47
CA GLN A 308 11.17 -8.25 -27.23
C GLN A 308 12.08 -9.48 -27.43
N PRO A 309 11.55 -10.72 -27.37
CA PRO A 309 10.20 -11.06 -26.94
C PRO A 309 9.98 -10.75 -25.45
N ALA A 310 8.73 -10.84 -24.99
CA ALA A 310 8.40 -10.65 -23.57
C ALA A 310 9.16 -11.65 -22.69
N ILE A 311 9.51 -11.22 -21.47
CA ILE A 311 10.22 -12.05 -20.50
C ILE A 311 9.33 -13.23 -20.09
N GLU A 312 9.89 -14.42 -20.19
CA GLU A 312 9.20 -15.64 -19.84
C GLU A 312 9.32 -15.94 -18.34
N LEU A 313 8.18 -15.91 -17.65
CA LEU A 313 8.04 -16.25 -16.24
C LEU A 313 7.22 -17.52 -16.07
N ARG A 314 7.71 -18.47 -15.27
CA ARG A 314 7.01 -19.71 -14.92
C ARG A 314 7.31 -20.13 -13.50
N GLY A 315 6.28 -20.21 -12.66
CA GLY A 315 6.38 -20.77 -11.30
C GLY A 315 7.36 -20.04 -10.38
N GLY A 316 7.46 -18.70 -10.50
CA GLY A 316 8.41 -17.89 -9.74
C GLY A 316 9.84 -17.91 -10.29
N PHE A 317 10.03 -18.38 -11.52
CA PHE A 317 11.33 -18.35 -12.19
C PHE A 317 11.27 -17.65 -13.54
N LEU A 318 12.36 -16.96 -13.84
CA LEU A 318 12.63 -16.23 -15.06
C LEU A 318 13.55 -17.06 -15.97
N ARG A 319 13.22 -17.19 -17.26
CA ARG A 319 14.07 -17.89 -18.24
C ARG A 319 15.31 -17.06 -18.57
N VAL A 320 16.50 -17.66 -18.48
CA VAL A 320 17.75 -17.01 -18.92
C VAL A 320 17.83 -17.01 -20.46
N PRO A 321 17.98 -15.85 -21.14
CA PRO A 321 18.12 -15.80 -22.59
C PRO A 321 19.41 -16.47 -23.11
N GLU A 322 19.32 -17.10 -24.28
CA GLU A 322 20.42 -17.84 -24.91
C GLU A 322 21.04 -17.13 -26.12
N GLN A 323 20.34 -16.16 -26.68
CA GLN A 323 20.80 -15.43 -27.86
C GLN A 323 21.98 -14.50 -27.51
N PRO A 324 22.81 -14.09 -28.50
CA PRO A 324 23.97 -13.25 -28.25
C PRO A 324 23.65 -11.95 -27.50
N GLY A 325 24.60 -11.48 -26.68
CA GLY A 325 24.42 -10.30 -25.84
C GLY A 325 23.43 -10.55 -24.69
N LEU A 326 22.59 -9.57 -24.37
CA LEU A 326 21.48 -9.74 -23.43
C LEU A 326 20.48 -10.80 -23.92
N GLY A 327 20.50 -11.12 -25.22
CA GLY A 327 19.65 -12.15 -25.82
C GLY A 327 18.20 -11.72 -26.02
N VAL A 328 17.96 -10.41 -26.02
CA VAL A 328 16.68 -9.74 -26.31
C VAL A 328 16.92 -8.58 -27.26
N GLU A 329 15.89 -8.18 -27.99
CA GLU A 329 15.86 -6.97 -28.81
C GLU A 329 15.19 -5.82 -28.05
N ILE A 330 15.59 -4.58 -28.34
CA ILE A 330 14.93 -3.40 -27.77
C ILE A 330 13.70 -3.05 -28.58
N ASP A 331 12.59 -2.78 -27.89
CA ASP A 331 11.36 -2.27 -28.49
C ASP A 331 11.53 -0.79 -28.83
N LEU A 332 12.00 -0.51 -30.06
CA LEU A 332 12.24 0.87 -30.50
C LEU A 332 10.95 1.71 -30.62
N GLU A 333 9.79 1.08 -30.81
CA GLU A 333 8.50 1.79 -30.82
C GLU A 333 8.14 2.27 -29.42
N ALA A 334 8.28 1.40 -28.41
CA ALA A 334 8.11 1.79 -27.01
C ALA A 334 9.12 2.85 -26.58
N VAL A 335 10.39 2.71 -26.98
CA VAL A 335 11.44 3.72 -26.70
C VAL A 335 11.04 5.08 -27.25
N GLU A 336 10.55 5.16 -28.48
CA GLU A 336 10.14 6.45 -29.06
C GLU A 336 8.88 7.01 -28.40
N LYS A 337 7.91 6.14 -28.08
CA LYS A 337 6.68 6.52 -27.38
C LYS A 337 6.95 7.19 -26.03
N TYR A 338 7.91 6.66 -25.27
CA TYR A 338 8.21 7.12 -23.90
C TYR A 338 9.37 8.11 -23.83
N ARG A 339 9.98 8.49 -24.96
CA ARG A 339 11.13 9.39 -25.00
C ARG A 339 10.79 10.76 -24.43
N VAL A 340 11.64 11.26 -23.54
CA VAL A 340 11.56 12.59 -22.94
C VAL A 340 12.95 13.22 -22.85
N ASP A 341 13.02 14.53 -22.68
CA ASP A 341 14.21 15.15 -22.09
C ASP A 341 14.31 14.73 -20.62
N TYR A 342 15.52 14.69 -20.05
CA TYR A 342 15.67 14.34 -18.63
C TYR A 342 14.83 15.29 -17.75
N THR A 343 13.93 14.71 -16.97
CA THR A 343 13.11 15.43 -15.99
C THR A 343 13.20 14.73 -14.65
N TRP A 344 13.39 15.49 -13.58
CA TRP A 344 13.08 15.01 -12.24
C TRP A 344 11.55 15.08 -12.06
N VAL A 345 10.99 14.11 -11.34
CA VAL A 345 9.56 14.08 -11.05
C VAL A 345 9.38 14.17 -9.55
N ASP A 346 8.83 15.30 -9.11
CA ASP A 346 8.48 15.52 -7.71
C ASP A 346 7.16 14.83 -7.36
N PRO A 347 7.02 14.33 -6.12
CA PRO A 347 5.74 13.85 -5.65
C PRO A 347 4.73 15.01 -5.64
N PRO A 348 3.44 14.75 -5.95
CA PRO A 348 2.40 15.75 -5.77
C PRO A 348 2.33 16.17 -4.30
N ARG A 349 1.86 17.39 -4.02
CA ARG A 349 1.69 17.87 -2.65
C ARG A 349 0.71 16.95 -1.91
N HIS A 350 1.12 16.43 -0.75
CA HIS A 350 0.34 15.50 0.05
C HIS A 350 0.77 15.55 1.52
N LEU A 351 -0.04 14.93 2.39
CA LEU A 351 0.32 14.56 3.75
C LEU A 351 0.11 13.06 3.93
N TYR A 352 0.76 12.47 4.94
CA TYR A 352 0.40 11.15 5.41
C TYR A 352 -0.42 11.25 6.69
N ARG A 353 -1.56 10.58 6.72
CA ARG A 353 -2.45 10.47 7.88
C ARG A 353 -2.31 9.08 8.47
N TYR A 354 -1.55 8.97 9.56
CA TYR A 354 -1.48 7.73 10.34
C TYR A 354 -2.65 7.67 11.31
N ARG A 355 -3.49 6.63 11.18
CA ARG A 355 -4.64 6.41 12.04
C ARG A 355 -4.45 5.17 12.90
N ARG A 356 -4.85 5.28 14.17
CA ARG A 356 -4.90 4.18 15.12
C ARG A 356 -6.35 3.74 15.34
N ALA A 357 -6.55 2.48 15.77
CA ALA A 357 -7.88 1.91 15.95
C ALA A 357 -8.76 2.65 16.98
N ASN A 358 -8.13 3.38 17.92
CA ASN A 358 -8.83 4.19 18.93
C ASN A 358 -9.26 5.59 18.43
N GLY A 359 -9.04 5.91 17.15
CA GLY A 359 -9.36 7.22 16.57
C GLY A 359 -8.25 8.27 16.68
N GLU A 360 -7.12 7.96 17.32
CA GLU A 360 -5.97 8.86 17.33
C GLU A 360 -5.36 8.96 15.93
N VAL A 361 -5.11 10.19 15.48
CA VAL A 361 -4.52 10.48 14.18
C VAL A 361 -3.28 11.34 14.32
N THR A 362 -2.24 10.97 13.58
CA THR A 362 -1.02 11.78 13.42
C THR A 362 -0.78 12.09 11.95
N TYR A 363 -0.64 13.36 11.63
CA TYR A 363 -0.28 13.85 10.30
C TYR A 363 1.22 14.08 10.18
N TYR A 364 1.79 13.63 9.06
CA TYR A 364 3.18 13.84 8.69
C TYR A 364 3.28 14.56 7.34
N SER A 365 4.16 15.55 7.25
CA SER A 365 4.47 16.27 6.00
C SER A 365 5.69 15.71 5.26
N CYS A 366 6.40 14.77 5.85
CA CYS A 366 7.60 14.20 5.26
C CYS A 366 7.28 13.10 4.23
N GLY A 367 8.20 12.83 3.31
CA GLY A 367 8.09 11.68 2.41
C GLY A 367 8.30 10.35 3.14
N LYS A 368 7.79 9.23 2.59
CA LYS A 368 7.93 7.88 3.23
C LYS A 368 9.36 7.51 3.61
N GLN A 369 10.35 7.94 2.83
CA GLN A 369 11.76 7.67 3.15
C GLN A 369 12.20 8.30 4.47
N GLU A 370 11.75 9.53 4.74
CA GLU A 370 12.00 10.20 6.02
C GLU A 370 11.10 9.65 7.12
N LEU A 371 9.87 9.23 6.78
CA LEU A 371 8.94 8.60 7.71
C LEU A 371 9.53 7.34 8.37
N HIS A 372 10.43 6.60 7.70
CA HIS A 372 11.15 5.47 8.32
C HIS A 372 11.89 5.85 9.62
N ARG A 373 12.33 7.11 9.74
CA ARG A 373 13.02 7.65 10.91
C ARG A 373 12.06 8.41 11.81
N VAL A 374 11.25 9.29 11.22
CA VAL A 374 10.33 10.15 11.99
C VAL A 374 9.30 9.33 12.76
N TYR A 375 8.77 8.25 12.19
CA TYR A 375 7.75 7.43 12.84
C TYR A 375 8.27 6.74 14.12
N PRO A 376 9.43 6.05 14.13
CA PRO A 376 10.05 5.57 15.36
C PRO A 376 10.45 6.69 16.33
N ASP A 377 11.02 7.81 15.84
CA ASP A 377 11.42 8.96 16.68
C ASP A 377 10.21 9.58 17.41
N ASP A 378 9.02 9.52 16.80
CA ASP A 378 7.74 9.95 17.37
C ASP A 378 7.13 8.94 18.37
N ALA A 379 7.84 7.84 18.63
CA ALA A 379 7.47 6.75 19.52
C ALA A 379 6.12 6.09 19.15
N GLN A 380 5.84 6.00 17.84
CA GLN A 380 4.64 5.34 17.35
C GLN A 380 4.69 3.82 17.51
N SER A 381 3.51 3.20 17.61
CA SER A 381 3.37 1.76 17.79
C SER A 381 3.93 0.96 16.62
N VAL A 382 4.46 -0.23 16.89
CA VAL A 382 4.89 -1.17 15.85
C VAL A 382 3.71 -2.02 15.39
N CYS A 383 3.29 -1.88 14.13
CA CYS A 383 2.26 -2.68 13.46
C CYS A 383 0.98 -2.84 14.30
N GLU A 384 0.47 -1.73 14.84
CA GLU A 384 -0.69 -1.76 15.72
C GLU A 384 -1.92 -2.33 15.01
N PRO A 385 -2.69 -3.26 15.64
CA PRO A 385 -3.91 -3.77 15.06
C PRO A 385 -4.89 -2.66 14.68
N GLY A 386 -5.45 -2.73 13.48
CA GLY A 386 -6.34 -1.72 12.90
C GLY A 386 -5.67 -0.40 12.52
N SER A 387 -4.33 -0.28 12.57
CA SER A 387 -3.65 0.94 12.14
C SER A 387 -3.50 1.05 10.62
N THR A 388 -3.60 2.28 10.11
CA THR A 388 -3.47 2.59 8.69
C THR A 388 -2.60 3.83 8.46
N LEU A 389 -2.00 3.91 7.27
CA LEU A 389 -1.37 5.13 6.77
C LEU A 389 -2.03 5.49 5.44
N ASP A 390 -2.80 6.57 5.44
CA ASP A 390 -3.51 7.07 4.27
C ASP A 390 -2.78 8.28 3.68
N VAL A 391 -2.87 8.46 2.37
CA VAL A 391 -2.41 9.68 1.70
C VAL A 391 -3.55 10.69 1.69
N VAL A 392 -3.29 11.88 2.21
CA VAL A 392 -4.18 13.03 2.06
C VAL A 392 -3.65 13.85 0.90
N ALA A 393 -4.29 13.70 -0.24
CA ALA A 393 -3.94 14.42 -1.46
C ALA A 393 -4.35 15.89 -1.35
N ASP A 394 -3.56 16.77 -1.97
CA ASP A 394 -3.94 18.16 -2.14
C ASP A 394 -5.07 18.30 -3.16
N ASP A 395 -6.26 18.65 -2.67
CA ASP A 395 -7.46 18.93 -3.46
C ASP A 395 -7.60 20.41 -3.85
N GLY A 396 -6.63 21.25 -3.45
CA GLY A 396 -6.68 22.71 -3.62
C GLY A 396 -7.64 23.42 -2.65
N GLY A 397 -8.22 22.70 -1.69
CA GLY A 397 -9.18 23.22 -0.71
C GLY A 397 -8.53 24.01 0.44
N ALA A 398 -9.34 24.82 1.10
CA ALA A 398 -8.91 25.61 2.26
C ALA A 398 -8.52 24.72 3.46
N GLU A 399 -9.24 23.61 3.67
CA GLU A 399 -8.97 22.67 4.76
C GLU A 399 -7.60 22.00 4.58
N PHE A 400 -7.30 21.51 3.37
CA PHE A 400 -5.97 20.96 3.09
C PHE A 400 -4.89 22.03 3.29
N ALA A 401 -5.09 23.26 2.79
CA ALA A 401 -4.11 24.33 2.92
C ALA A 401 -3.80 24.70 4.38
N GLU A 402 -4.83 24.74 5.24
CA GLU A 402 -4.69 24.97 6.68
C GLU A 402 -3.95 23.81 7.36
N LEU A 403 -4.40 22.59 7.12
CA LEU A 403 -3.80 21.37 7.67
C LEU A 403 -2.33 21.23 7.24
N TYR A 404 -2.05 21.43 5.96
CA TYR A 404 -0.69 21.41 5.40
C TYR A 404 0.20 22.45 6.08
N SER A 405 -0.29 23.69 6.24
CA SER A 405 0.47 24.75 6.90
C SER A 405 0.76 24.43 8.37
N ALA A 406 -0.22 23.88 9.09
CA ALA A 406 -0.08 23.49 10.49
C ALA A 406 0.99 22.38 10.67
N VAL A 407 0.94 21.32 9.85
CA VAL A 407 1.91 20.22 9.92
C VAL A 407 3.32 20.70 9.55
N HIS A 408 3.46 21.59 8.55
CA HIS A 408 4.77 22.12 8.16
C HIS A 408 5.40 23.04 9.21
N ALA A 409 4.60 23.70 10.04
CA ALA A 409 5.09 24.50 11.16
C ALA A 409 5.65 23.62 12.30
N GLY A 410 5.06 22.43 12.53
CA GLY A 410 5.36 21.56 13.67
C GLY A 410 6.07 20.23 13.37
N ARG A 411 6.34 19.92 12.09
CA ARG A 411 6.71 18.58 11.54
C ARG A 411 5.61 17.51 11.66
N THR A 412 4.83 17.51 12.74
CA THR A 412 3.67 16.63 12.92
C THR A 412 2.49 17.38 13.55
N LEU A 413 1.28 16.88 13.31
CA LEU A 413 0.05 17.32 13.98
C LEU A 413 -0.69 16.10 14.51
N ARG A 414 -1.04 16.09 15.80
CA ARG A 414 -1.83 15.03 16.43
C ARG A 414 -3.22 15.55 16.75
N ARG A 415 -4.25 14.78 16.44
CA ARG A 415 -5.63 15.07 16.81
C ARG A 415 -6.43 13.79 16.98
N GLN A 416 -7.46 13.85 17.81
CA GLN A 416 -8.44 12.79 17.89
C GLN A 416 -9.45 12.97 16.76
N GLU A 417 -9.51 11.99 15.86
CA GLU A 417 -10.56 11.89 14.88
C GLU A 417 -11.52 10.82 15.36
N PHE A 418 -12.60 11.25 16.01
CA PHE A 418 -13.73 10.37 16.22
C PHE A 418 -14.21 9.92 14.85
N ARG A 419 -14.29 8.61 14.68
CA ARG A 419 -14.68 7.92 13.44
C ARG A 419 -15.99 8.52 12.91
N ALA A 420 -15.91 9.46 11.98
CA ALA A 420 -16.85 9.49 10.87
C ALA A 420 -16.33 8.39 9.93
N GLN A 421 -17.03 7.25 9.84
CA GLN A 421 -16.54 6.14 9.04
C GLN A 421 -16.48 6.54 7.55
N ASP A 422 -15.26 6.51 7.00
CA ASP A 422 -15.00 6.56 5.56
C ASP A 422 -15.72 5.38 4.88
N GLU A 423 -16.23 5.58 3.65
CA GLU A 423 -17.06 4.60 2.91
C GLU A 423 -16.36 3.24 2.64
N SER A 424 -15.06 3.11 2.94
CA SER A 424 -14.25 1.91 2.76
C SER A 424 -14.30 0.90 3.92
N ASP A 425 -14.85 1.27 5.08
CA ASP A 425 -14.84 0.48 6.32
C ASP A 425 -16.19 -0.22 6.59
N ILE A 426 -16.86 -0.65 5.52
CA ILE A 426 -18.13 -1.38 5.61
C ILE A 426 -17.87 -2.78 6.21
N PRO A 427 -18.49 -3.18 7.33
CA PRO A 427 -18.43 -4.55 7.82
C PRO A 427 -18.98 -5.50 6.74
N TYR A 428 -18.12 -6.29 6.11
CA TYR A 428 -18.51 -7.14 4.95
C TYR A 428 -19.43 -8.32 5.29
N THR A 429 -19.96 -8.40 6.52
CA THR A 429 -20.87 -9.48 6.94
C THR A 429 -22.05 -8.95 7.74
N LYS A 430 -23.19 -9.60 7.57
CA LYS A 430 -24.43 -9.36 8.33
C LYS A 430 -24.23 -9.54 9.83
N THR A 431 -23.37 -10.49 10.23
CA THR A 431 -23.07 -10.75 11.64
C THR A 431 -22.40 -9.54 12.30
N ALA A 432 -21.39 -8.96 11.64
CA ALA A 432 -20.73 -7.76 12.13
C ALA A 432 -21.68 -6.55 12.14
N LEU A 433 -22.47 -6.36 11.07
CA LEU A 433 -23.48 -5.30 11.01
C LEU A 433 -24.48 -5.39 12.17
N LEU A 434 -25.03 -6.58 12.46
CA LEU A 434 -25.98 -6.77 13.56
C LEU A 434 -25.34 -6.54 14.93
N ALA A 435 -24.07 -6.90 15.10
CA ALA A 435 -23.32 -6.63 16.33
C ALA A 435 -23.19 -5.12 16.55
N GLU A 436 -22.76 -4.36 15.53
CA GLU A 436 -22.62 -2.90 15.63
C GLU A 436 -23.95 -2.19 15.89
N ILE A 437 -25.03 -2.60 15.20
CA ILE A 437 -26.38 -2.09 15.45
C ILE A 437 -26.80 -2.37 16.90
N GLY A 438 -26.53 -3.58 17.40
CA GLY A 438 -26.86 -3.99 18.76
C GLY A 438 -26.08 -3.21 19.81
N GLU A 439 -24.79 -2.99 19.60
CA GLU A 439 -23.92 -2.21 20.49
C GLU A 439 -24.35 -0.74 20.55
N ALA A 440 -24.47 -0.06 19.41
CA ALA A 440 -24.90 1.33 19.37
C ALA A 440 -26.30 1.53 19.97
N TRP A 441 -27.21 0.60 19.73
CA TRP A 441 -28.54 0.60 20.34
C TRP A 441 -28.47 0.41 21.86
N ALA A 442 -27.65 -0.50 22.35
CA ALA A 442 -27.45 -0.72 23.79
C ALA A 442 -26.80 0.49 24.46
N GLU A 443 -25.80 1.11 23.84
CA GLU A 443 -25.16 2.35 24.30
C GLU A 443 -26.20 3.47 24.52
N LEU A 444 -27.02 3.73 23.49
CA LEU A 444 -28.08 4.74 23.55
C LEU A 444 -29.10 4.43 24.64
N ASN A 445 -29.62 3.20 24.69
CA ASN A 445 -30.64 2.80 25.67
C ASN A 445 -30.12 2.81 27.11
N ASN A 446 -28.88 2.37 27.32
CA ASN A 446 -28.25 2.43 28.63
C ASN A 446 -28.11 3.88 29.09
N TYR A 447 -27.71 4.79 28.21
CA TYR A 447 -27.60 6.20 28.57
C TYR A 447 -28.95 6.81 28.94
N ILE A 448 -29.97 6.67 28.08
CA ILE A 448 -31.28 7.29 28.31
C ILE A 448 -32.02 6.71 29.52
N ALA A 449 -31.76 5.45 29.88
CA ALA A 449 -32.37 4.80 31.04
C ALA A 449 -31.94 5.42 32.38
N HIS A 450 -30.84 6.18 32.41
CA HIS A 450 -30.31 6.82 33.62
C HIS A 450 -30.56 8.32 33.67
N LEU A 451 -31.31 8.89 32.71
CA LEU A 451 -31.61 10.32 32.69
C LEU A 451 -32.66 10.69 33.74
N SER A 452 -32.38 11.75 34.51
CA SER A 452 -33.32 12.30 35.49
C SER A 452 -34.40 13.15 34.82
N ASP A 453 -35.48 13.43 35.55
CA ASP A 453 -36.55 14.30 35.04
C ASP A 453 -36.04 15.71 34.69
N GLU A 454 -35.04 16.22 35.41
CA GLU A 454 -34.37 17.49 35.07
C GLU A 454 -33.57 17.39 33.77
N ALA A 455 -32.92 16.26 33.51
CA ALA A 455 -32.18 16.05 32.27
C ALA A 455 -33.11 16.05 31.05
N TRP A 456 -34.29 15.42 31.17
CA TRP A 456 -35.31 15.41 30.12
C TRP A 456 -35.90 16.80 29.79
N ALA A 457 -35.79 17.76 30.72
CA ALA A 457 -36.30 19.12 30.55
C ALA A 457 -35.28 20.10 29.94
N GLN A 458 -34.03 19.69 29.73
CA GLN A 458 -33.01 20.54 29.10
C GLN A 458 -33.26 20.68 27.59
N THR A 459 -32.78 21.78 27.00
CA THR A 459 -32.85 22.02 25.55
C THR A 459 -31.54 22.57 25.02
N ASP A 460 -31.17 22.17 23.82
CA ASP A 460 -29.99 22.70 23.13
C ASP A 460 -30.19 24.16 22.63
N ALA A 461 -29.20 24.70 21.92
CA ALA A 461 -29.24 26.06 21.36
C ALA A 461 -30.35 26.26 20.32
N GLN A 462 -30.90 25.18 19.76
CA GLN A 462 -31.98 25.18 18.78
C GLN A 462 -33.35 24.89 19.44
N GLY A 463 -33.37 24.67 20.76
CA GLY A 463 -34.57 24.38 21.53
C GLY A 463 -34.98 22.91 21.53
N TRP A 464 -34.14 22.00 21.06
CA TRP A 464 -34.42 20.56 21.04
C TRP A 464 -34.14 19.95 22.40
N SER A 465 -35.14 19.24 22.94
CA SER A 465 -34.97 18.44 24.15
C SER A 465 -34.37 17.06 23.84
N PRO A 466 -33.87 16.31 24.84
CA PRO A 466 -33.49 14.91 24.67
C PRO A 466 -34.58 14.06 24.01
N LYS A 467 -35.85 14.34 24.34
CA LYS A 467 -37.00 13.67 23.72
C LYS A 467 -37.07 13.95 22.22
N ASP A 468 -36.77 15.17 21.78
CA ASP A 468 -36.85 15.57 20.38
C ASP A 468 -35.73 14.93 19.55
N HIS A 469 -34.51 14.86 20.10
CA HIS A 469 -33.42 14.08 19.49
C HIS A 469 -33.79 12.60 19.32
N LEU A 470 -34.43 11.98 20.31
CA LEU A 470 -34.88 10.58 20.18
C LEU A 470 -36.04 10.42 19.21
N ALA A 471 -36.98 11.37 19.18
CA ALA A 471 -38.10 11.36 18.25
C ALA A 471 -37.64 11.46 16.78
N HIS A 472 -36.54 12.17 16.54
CA HIS A 472 -35.92 12.32 15.23
C HIS A 472 -35.35 11.00 14.68
N LEU A 473 -34.80 10.13 15.52
CA LEU A 473 -34.21 8.85 15.08
C LEU A 473 -35.22 7.90 14.43
N ALA A 474 -36.46 7.85 14.94
CA ALA A 474 -37.42 6.81 14.58
C ALA A 474 -37.88 6.84 13.11
N PRO A 475 -38.24 7.99 12.51
CA PRO A 475 -38.59 8.07 11.09
C PRO A 475 -37.49 7.55 10.15
N TRP A 476 -36.22 7.92 10.38
CA TRP A 476 -35.10 7.52 9.54
C TRP A 476 -34.84 6.01 9.58
N ALA A 477 -34.89 5.41 10.77
CA ALA A 477 -34.83 3.96 10.96
C ALA A 477 -36.00 3.21 10.28
N ARG A 478 -37.23 3.73 10.37
CA ARG A 478 -38.39 3.16 9.62
C ARG A 478 -38.20 3.29 8.11
N GLY A 479 -37.65 4.41 7.66
CA GLY A 479 -37.33 4.65 6.26
C GLY A 479 -36.39 3.59 5.72
N ILE A 480 -35.27 3.29 6.41
CA ILE A 480 -34.34 2.26 5.94
C ILE A 480 -34.97 0.86 6.00
N ALA A 481 -35.75 0.54 7.05
CA ALA A 481 -36.46 -0.74 7.15
C ALA A 481 -37.46 -0.95 6.00
N ALA A 482 -38.17 0.10 5.59
CA ALA A 482 -39.07 0.08 4.44
C ALA A 482 -38.33 -0.11 3.12
N LEU A 483 -37.19 0.58 2.94
CA LEU A 483 -36.36 0.41 1.76
C LEU A 483 -35.90 -1.04 1.58
N LEU A 484 -35.40 -1.68 2.63
CA LEU A 484 -34.96 -3.08 2.59
C LEU A 484 -36.10 -4.04 2.18
N ARG A 485 -37.35 -3.66 2.45
CA ARG A 485 -38.58 -4.36 2.01
C ARG A 485 -39.09 -3.92 0.64
N ARG A 486 -38.33 -3.11 -0.09
CA ARG A 486 -38.69 -2.49 -1.38
C ARG A 486 -39.96 -1.67 -1.28
N GLN A 487 -40.10 -0.91 -0.21
CA GLN A 487 -41.22 0.02 0.02
C GLN A 487 -40.72 1.47 -0.02
N PRO A 488 -41.59 2.44 -0.38
CA PRO A 488 -41.19 3.84 -0.45
C PRO A 488 -40.78 4.39 0.92
N ARG A 489 -39.56 4.93 1.04
CA ARG A 489 -39.02 5.46 2.32
C ARG A 489 -39.87 6.58 2.89
N TRP A 490 -40.25 7.54 2.04
CA TRP A 490 -41.05 8.70 2.45
C TRP A 490 -42.35 8.31 3.15
N ALA A 491 -43.01 7.24 2.68
CA ALA A 491 -44.26 6.78 3.24
C ALA A 491 -44.06 6.24 4.67
N ALA A 492 -42.99 5.48 4.88
CA ALA A 492 -42.64 4.95 6.20
C ALA A 492 -42.12 6.02 7.18
N MET A 493 -41.53 7.10 6.64
CA MET A 493 -41.10 8.28 7.41
C MET A 493 -42.26 9.21 7.77
N GLY A 494 -43.44 9.08 7.14
CA GLY A 494 -44.55 10.03 7.34
C GLY A 494 -44.39 11.35 6.57
N LEU A 495 -43.61 11.33 5.48
CA LEU A 495 -43.36 12.49 4.62
C LEU A 495 -44.16 12.39 3.31
N ALA A 496 -44.48 13.52 2.70
CA ALA A 496 -45.02 13.55 1.35
C ALA A 496 -43.91 13.27 0.31
N ASP A 497 -44.21 12.50 -0.75
CA ASP A 497 -43.26 12.15 -1.82
C ASP A 497 -42.57 13.38 -2.42
N GLN A 498 -43.31 14.49 -2.61
CA GLN A 498 -42.76 15.74 -3.16
C GLN A 498 -41.68 16.35 -2.27
N ILE A 499 -41.84 16.28 -0.94
CA ILE A 499 -40.89 16.84 0.03
C ILE A 499 -39.66 15.95 0.11
N TYR A 500 -39.85 14.63 0.13
CA TYR A 500 -38.72 13.69 0.14
C TYR A 500 -37.86 13.80 -1.13
N ARG A 501 -38.45 14.18 -2.27
CA ARG A 501 -37.74 14.36 -3.55
C ARG A 501 -36.94 15.67 -3.65
N THR A 502 -37.14 16.65 -2.76
CA THR A 502 -36.39 17.92 -2.83
C THR A 502 -34.94 17.78 -2.36
N HIS A 503 -34.61 16.69 -1.63
CA HIS A 503 -33.31 16.47 -0.97
C HIS A 503 -32.96 17.54 0.09
N ASP A 504 -33.92 18.34 0.51
CA ASP A 504 -33.77 19.28 1.60
C ASP A 504 -33.99 18.53 2.93
N VAL A 505 -32.90 18.05 3.51
CA VAL A 505 -32.91 17.27 4.76
C VAL A 505 -33.39 18.14 5.92
N ASP A 506 -33.07 19.42 5.92
CA ASP A 506 -33.50 20.38 6.95
C ASP A 506 -35.01 20.57 6.90
N GLN A 507 -35.59 20.76 5.70
CA GLN A 507 -37.04 20.82 5.51
C GLN A 507 -37.76 19.54 5.96
N ALA A 508 -37.18 18.36 5.66
CA ALA A 508 -37.74 17.09 6.12
C ALA A 508 -37.69 16.97 7.65
N ASN A 509 -36.59 17.39 8.27
CA ASN A 509 -36.39 17.36 9.72
C ASN A 509 -37.36 18.30 10.45
N ASP A 510 -37.56 19.52 9.94
CA ASP A 510 -38.51 20.49 10.50
C ASP A 510 -39.94 19.93 10.53
N LEU A 511 -40.35 19.23 9.46
CA LEU A 511 -41.68 18.63 9.37
C LEU A 511 -41.82 17.44 10.33
N LEU A 512 -40.81 16.58 10.42
CA LEU A 512 -40.81 15.46 11.35
C LEU A 512 -40.81 15.94 12.80
N HIS A 513 -40.05 16.98 13.10
CA HIS A 513 -40.05 17.63 14.42
C HIS A 513 -41.43 18.23 14.72
N ALA A 514 -42.04 18.96 13.79
CA ALA A 514 -43.38 19.51 13.97
C ALA A 514 -44.47 18.44 14.24
N GLN A 515 -44.32 17.24 13.68
CA GLN A 515 -45.23 16.10 13.89
C GLN A 515 -45.02 15.41 15.25
N THR A 516 -43.82 15.52 15.84
CA THR A 516 -43.41 14.72 17.01
C THR A 516 -43.21 15.53 18.28
N LYS A 517 -43.07 16.86 18.19
CA LYS A 517 -42.83 17.76 19.35
C LYS A 517 -43.83 17.61 20.50
N ASP A 518 -45.10 17.36 20.18
CA ASP A 518 -46.19 17.24 21.16
C ASP A 518 -46.39 15.79 21.65
N ARG A 519 -45.60 14.83 21.13
CA ARG A 519 -45.69 13.41 21.51
C ARG A 519 -45.12 13.23 22.93
N PRO A 520 -45.79 12.43 23.80
CA PRO A 520 -45.26 12.14 25.12
C PRO A 520 -44.01 11.27 25.03
N LEU A 521 -43.09 11.41 26.00
CA LEU A 521 -41.82 10.68 26.05
C LEU A 521 -42.00 9.15 25.91
N THR A 522 -42.97 8.58 26.63
CA THR A 522 -43.31 7.15 26.53
C THR A 522 -43.70 6.74 25.10
N GLY A 523 -44.41 7.59 24.38
CA GLY A 523 -44.76 7.37 22.98
C GLY A 523 -43.54 7.48 22.05
N VAL A 524 -42.57 8.36 22.34
CA VAL A 524 -41.33 8.50 21.57
C VAL A 524 -40.42 7.28 21.75
N LEU A 525 -40.26 6.81 22.99
CA LEU A 525 -39.44 5.63 23.29
C LEU A 525 -40.01 4.36 22.66
N LEU A 526 -41.33 4.17 22.70
CA LEU A 526 -42.00 3.06 22.01
C LEU A 526 -41.81 3.13 20.49
N ASP A 527 -41.95 4.32 19.92
CA ASP A 527 -41.78 4.56 18.50
C ASP A 527 -40.37 4.25 18.00
N LEU A 528 -39.36 4.60 18.79
CA LEU A 528 -37.95 4.34 18.50
C LEU A 528 -37.62 2.85 18.65
N ALA A 529 -38.12 2.20 19.70
CA ALA A 529 -37.95 0.76 19.89
C ALA A 529 -38.62 -0.06 18.77
N ASP A 530 -39.83 0.33 18.35
CA ASP A 530 -40.50 -0.27 17.20
C ASP A 530 -39.71 -0.06 15.90
N ALA A 531 -39.22 1.15 15.65
CA ALA A 531 -38.41 1.45 14.47
C ALA A 531 -37.13 0.59 14.42
N HIS A 532 -36.42 0.47 15.53
CA HIS A 532 -35.24 -0.40 15.65
C HIS A 532 -35.60 -1.87 15.36
N GLN A 533 -36.66 -2.38 15.96
CA GLN A 533 -37.13 -3.75 15.73
C GLN A 533 -37.52 -3.99 14.27
N GLN A 534 -38.13 -3.00 13.62
CA GLN A 534 -38.45 -3.08 12.20
C GLN A 534 -37.19 -3.16 11.34
N VAL A 535 -36.08 -2.49 11.69
CA VAL A 535 -34.80 -2.65 10.98
C VAL A 535 -34.28 -4.07 11.13
N LEU A 536 -34.24 -4.62 12.35
CA LEU A 536 -33.79 -6.00 12.59
C LEU A 536 -34.61 -7.03 11.82
N LEU A 537 -35.95 -6.87 11.80
CA LEU A 537 -36.85 -7.72 11.02
C LEU A 537 -36.63 -7.59 9.50
N ALA A 538 -36.25 -6.41 9.01
CA ALA A 538 -35.96 -6.19 7.60
C ALA A 538 -34.60 -6.76 7.19
N LEU A 539 -33.63 -6.79 8.11
CA LEU A 539 -32.31 -7.41 7.92
C LEU A 539 -32.35 -8.94 8.01
N ALA A 540 -33.26 -9.51 8.81
CA ALA A 540 -33.37 -10.94 9.07
C ALA A 540 -33.35 -11.85 7.81
N PRO A 541 -34.03 -11.54 6.70
CA PRO A 541 -33.99 -12.38 5.48
C PRO A 541 -32.77 -12.13 4.56
N LEU A 542 -31.98 -11.07 4.77
CA LEU A 542 -30.89 -10.70 3.85
C LEU A 542 -29.63 -11.55 4.06
N SER A 543 -28.88 -11.82 2.98
CA SER A 543 -27.54 -12.40 3.02
C SER A 543 -26.44 -11.34 2.97
N ASP A 544 -25.18 -11.73 3.21
CA ASP A 544 -24.02 -10.83 3.06
C ASP A 544 -23.95 -10.24 1.63
N ALA A 545 -24.26 -11.05 0.61
CA ALA A 545 -24.31 -10.59 -0.78
C ALA A 545 -25.42 -9.55 -1.02
N ASP A 546 -26.56 -9.67 -0.33
CA ASP A 546 -27.65 -8.71 -0.43
C ASP A 546 -27.28 -7.36 0.19
N LEU A 547 -26.49 -7.38 1.27
CA LEU A 547 -25.97 -6.17 1.92
C LEU A 547 -24.99 -5.39 1.06
N LEU A 548 -24.31 -6.06 0.12
CA LEU A 548 -23.39 -5.44 -0.83
C LEU A 548 -24.07 -4.89 -2.09
N ARG A 549 -25.39 -5.13 -2.27
CA ARG A 549 -26.13 -4.56 -3.41
C ARG A 549 -26.29 -3.05 -3.25
N PRO A 550 -26.24 -2.28 -4.35
CA PRO A 550 -26.37 -0.84 -4.29
C PRO A 550 -27.75 -0.43 -3.81
N TYR A 551 -27.85 0.76 -3.22
CA TYR A 551 -29.09 1.35 -2.75
C TYR A 551 -30.25 1.28 -3.77
N ALA A 552 -29.96 1.57 -5.04
CA ALA A 552 -30.91 1.53 -6.14
C ALA A 552 -31.59 0.17 -6.33
N TYR A 553 -30.93 -0.95 -5.96
CA TYR A 553 -31.50 -2.29 -6.03
C TYR A 553 -32.78 -2.44 -5.20
N TYR A 554 -32.89 -1.69 -4.10
CA TYR A 554 -33.98 -1.78 -3.14
C TYR A 554 -35.11 -0.76 -3.40
N GLN A 555 -34.97 0.14 -4.36
CA GLN A 555 -36.00 1.15 -4.62
C GLN A 555 -37.22 0.60 -5.37
N PRO A 556 -38.46 0.94 -4.95
CA PRO A 556 -39.66 0.62 -5.71
C PRO A 556 -40.00 1.72 -6.73
N GLY A 557 -39.45 1.66 -7.94
CA GLY A 557 -39.86 2.53 -9.05
C GLY A 557 -38.75 2.89 -10.05
N PRO A 558 -39.07 3.56 -11.18
CA PRO A 558 -38.10 3.89 -12.22
C PRO A 558 -37.11 5.00 -11.79
N VAL A 559 -35.98 5.05 -12.51
CA VAL A 559 -34.69 5.77 -12.30
C VAL A 559 -34.78 7.30 -12.15
N GLY A 560 -35.61 7.82 -11.24
CA GLY A 560 -35.72 9.25 -10.95
C GLY A 560 -36.14 9.57 -9.52
N ALA A 561 -35.90 8.64 -8.60
CA ALA A 561 -36.03 8.85 -7.16
C ALA A 561 -34.67 9.29 -6.57
N PRO A 562 -34.62 9.91 -5.38
CA PRO A 562 -33.37 10.27 -4.70
C PRO A 562 -32.39 9.10 -4.65
N PHE A 563 -31.11 9.35 -4.97
CA PHE A 563 -30.00 8.39 -4.87
C PHE A 563 -30.05 7.17 -5.82
N THR A 564 -30.75 7.25 -6.97
CA THR A 564 -30.77 6.18 -7.99
C THR A 564 -29.40 5.90 -8.62
N ASP A 565 -28.49 6.87 -8.61
CA ASP A 565 -27.16 6.79 -9.21
C ASP A 565 -26.06 6.44 -8.19
N SER A 566 -26.43 6.16 -6.93
CA SER A 566 -25.48 5.81 -5.88
C SER A 566 -25.04 4.34 -6.03
N GLU A 567 -23.76 4.13 -6.33
CA GLU A 567 -23.13 2.80 -6.30
C GLU A 567 -22.87 2.30 -4.86
N ARG A 568 -23.14 3.14 -3.84
CA ARG A 568 -22.92 2.81 -2.42
C ARG A 568 -23.73 1.57 -2.01
N PRO A 569 -23.07 0.53 -1.44
CA PRO A 569 -23.75 -0.63 -0.90
C PRO A 569 -24.81 -0.28 0.15
N ILE A 570 -25.92 -1.02 0.16
CA ILE A 570 -27.05 -0.75 1.06
C ILE A 570 -26.65 -0.81 2.54
N ILE A 571 -25.63 -1.60 2.88
CA ILE A 571 -25.08 -1.71 4.23
C ILE A 571 -24.55 -0.38 4.78
N GLY A 572 -23.93 0.46 3.95
CA GLY A 572 -23.51 1.80 4.37
C GLY A 572 -24.71 2.69 4.75
N TRP A 573 -25.84 2.54 4.04
CA TRP A 573 -27.07 3.26 4.37
C TRP A 573 -27.75 2.74 5.64
N ILE A 574 -27.64 1.43 5.91
CA ILE A 574 -28.13 0.82 7.15
C ILE A 574 -27.36 1.40 8.34
N ILE A 575 -26.03 1.41 8.26
CA ILE A 575 -25.15 1.99 9.28
C ILE A 575 -25.49 3.46 9.53
N GLY A 576 -25.60 4.25 8.46
CA GLY A 576 -25.94 5.67 8.54
C GLY A 576 -27.30 5.99 9.16
N ASN A 577 -28.29 5.09 9.05
CA ASN A 577 -29.63 5.29 9.61
C ASN A 577 -29.83 4.56 10.96
N THR A 578 -28.78 3.91 11.48
CA THR A 578 -28.82 3.20 12.76
C THR A 578 -27.60 3.54 13.60
N VAL A 579 -26.48 2.84 13.42
CA VAL A 579 -25.26 2.94 14.22
C VAL A 579 -24.77 4.39 14.33
N GLU A 580 -24.53 5.05 13.20
CA GLU A 580 -24.02 6.42 13.15
C GLU A 580 -25.04 7.37 13.75
N HIS A 581 -26.30 7.26 13.35
CA HIS A 581 -27.38 8.13 13.81
C HIS A 581 -27.61 8.03 15.32
N TYR A 582 -27.58 6.82 15.88
CA TYR A 582 -27.71 6.60 17.33
C TYR A 582 -26.54 7.23 18.09
N ARG A 583 -25.31 7.07 17.59
CA ARG A 583 -24.10 7.60 18.24
C ARG A 583 -24.00 9.12 18.12
N GLU A 584 -24.38 9.68 16.98
CA GLU A 584 -24.49 11.12 16.77
C GLU A 584 -25.43 11.75 17.80
N HIS A 585 -26.65 11.22 17.91
CA HIS A 585 -27.61 11.75 18.88
C HIS A 585 -27.21 11.46 20.33
N LEU A 586 -26.53 10.34 20.62
CA LEU A 586 -25.95 10.09 21.93
C LEU A 586 -24.90 11.15 22.30
N ALA A 587 -24.06 11.58 21.35
CA ALA A 587 -23.08 12.64 21.58
C ALA A 587 -23.78 13.98 21.90
N TRP A 588 -24.80 14.35 21.13
CA TRP A 588 -25.63 15.53 21.42
C TRP A 588 -26.26 15.46 22.82
N LEU A 589 -26.81 14.30 23.20
CA LEU A 589 -27.40 14.10 24.53
C LEU A 589 -26.37 14.25 25.66
N ARG A 590 -25.13 13.79 25.46
CA ARG A 590 -24.04 13.99 26.43
C ARG A 590 -23.63 15.45 26.53
N GLU A 591 -23.45 16.10 25.38
CA GLU A 591 -23.10 17.52 25.35
C GLU A 591 -24.15 18.40 26.03
N LEU A 592 -25.43 18.07 25.83
CA LEU A 592 -26.55 18.80 26.42
C LEU A 592 -26.64 18.61 27.94
N ILE A 593 -26.41 17.40 28.45
CA ILE A 593 -26.77 17.02 29.83
C ILE A 593 -25.58 17.03 30.79
N GLU A 594 -24.37 16.71 30.32
CA GLU A 594 -23.20 16.55 31.19
C GLU A 594 -22.58 17.91 31.60
N PRO A 595 -22.23 18.10 32.89
CA PRO A 595 -21.62 19.34 33.37
C PRO A 595 -20.21 19.56 32.80
N VAL A 596 -19.83 20.84 32.65
CA VAL A 596 -18.58 21.28 32.01
C VAL A 596 -17.32 20.63 32.63
N GLU A 597 -17.32 20.30 33.93
CA GLU A 597 -16.19 19.64 34.61
C GLU A 597 -15.96 18.18 34.18
N GLN A 598 -16.95 17.50 33.60
CA GLN A 598 -16.78 16.16 32.99
C GLN A 598 -16.35 16.24 31.52
N LYS A 599 -16.54 17.38 30.85
CA LYS A 599 -16.12 17.61 29.46
C LYS A 599 -14.59 17.71 29.33
N GLU A 600 -13.88 18.13 30.37
CA GLU A 600 -12.41 18.23 30.40
C GLU A 600 -11.68 16.93 30.78
N LEU A 601 -12.38 15.89 31.25
CA LEU A 601 -11.80 14.57 31.55
C LEU A 601 -11.71 13.64 30.33
N LEU A 602 -12.19 14.11 29.17
CA LEU A 602 -12.17 13.41 27.88
C LEU A 602 -11.39 14.17 26.79
N HIS A 603 -10.62 15.20 27.16
CA HIS A 603 -9.73 15.95 26.26
C HIS A 603 -8.25 15.60 26.44
#